data_AF-A0A7G5Z6V3-F1
#
_entry.id   AF-A0A7G5Z6V3-F1
#
_cell.length_a   1.000
_cell.length_b   1.000
_cell.length_c   1.000
_cell.angle_alpha   90.00
_cell.angle_beta   90.00
_cell.angle_gamma   90.00
#
_symmetry.space_group_name_H-M   'P 1'
#
loop_
_entity.id
_entity.type
_entity.pdbx_description
1 polymer ?
#
loop_
_entity_poly.entity_id
_entity_poly.type
_entity_poly.pdbx_seq_one_letter_code
_entity_poly.pdbx_strand_id
1 'polypeptide(L)'
;MIMFRPMTACKLLSILALGAVVCASPAAARKVVVKVEGRTMPWDPGINAKLPFGQSDGKRPVYVWGLELTANDRITLIATGLVNVVHGGPRPPVSQSRVRTAADDTGPVGLVQPDFPDIGDAMKSMGQPNGFGPIAQFGAWGPAGQPYQPANAYRGAFGSVFPSYYIRTRDYPVRINALIGAFVDADGTVIGQPFPIGDYAVAQVPEGAVAIALGLNAESFAYNRGTFEVVIDTKVGRVTVEDAPAP
;
A
#
# COMPACT_ATOMS: atom_id res chain seq x y z
N MET A 1 40.71 77.96 28.45
CA MET A 1 40.63 77.17 27.20
C MET A 1 39.33 76.41 27.23
N ILE A 2 38.34 76.89 26.47
CA ILE A 2 36.95 76.41 26.43
C ILE A 2 36.87 75.32 25.37
N MET A 3 36.25 74.17 25.67
CA MET A 3 35.83 73.23 24.64
C MET A 3 34.54 72.52 25.07
N PHE A 4 33.42 73.10 24.64
CA PHE A 4 32.08 72.50 24.65
C PHE A 4 31.99 71.44 23.55
N ARG A 5 31.48 70.24 23.86
CA ARG A 5 31.10 69.24 22.85
C ARG A 5 29.56 69.18 22.73
N PRO A 6 29.01 69.15 21.52
CA PRO A 6 27.56 69.10 21.29
C PRO A 6 27.01 67.67 21.45
N MET A 7 25.81 67.57 22.03
CA MET A 7 24.99 66.36 22.07
C MET A 7 24.39 66.10 20.69
N THR A 8 24.61 64.89 20.15
CA THR A 8 24.00 64.46 18.88
C THR A 8 22.67 63.75 19.15
N ALA A 9 21.62 64.47 18.77
CA ALA A 9 20.31 64.06 18.28
C ALA A 9 19.83 62.61 18.50
N CYS A 10 18.78 62.55 19.31
CA CYS A 10 17.70 61.57 19.35
C CYS A 10 17.28 61.10 17.94
N LYS A 11 17.52 59.82 17.62
CA LYS A 11 16.86 59.12 16.51
C LYS A 11 15.69 58.31 17.08
N LEU A 12 14.49 58.87 16.98
CA LEU A 12 13.24 58.11 17.07
C LEU A 12 13.21 57.13 15.89
N LEU A 13 13.41 55.84 16.17
CA LEU A 13 13.21 54.77 15.21
C LEU A 13 11.73 54.37 15.24
N SER A 14 10.95 54.92 14.31
CA SER A 14 9.55 54.53 14.11
C SER A 14 9.50 53.08 13.61
N ILE A 15 9.14 52.15 14.49
CA ILE A 15 8.80 50.77 14.13
C ILE A 15 7.41 50.81 13.47
N LEU A 16 7.38 50.80 12.13
CA LEU A 16 6.16 50.55 11.38
C LEU A 16 5.91 49.02 11.44
N ALA A 17 5.03 48.59 12.35
CA ALA A 17 4.50 47.24 12.35
C ALA A 17 3.60 47.07 11.12
N LEU A 18 4.16 46.53 10.04
CA LEU A 18 3.42 46.15 8.85
C LEU A 18 2.63 44.88 9.20
N GLY A 19 1.39 45.06 9.66
CA GLY A 19 0.45 43.96 9.89
C GLY A 19 0.10 43.29 8.56
N ALA A 20 0.83 42.23 8.22
CA ALA A 20 0.48 41.38 7.09
C ALA A 20 -0.79 40.61 7.43
N VAL A 21 -1.91 41.03 6.87
CA VAL A 21 -3.15 40.23 6.86
C VAL A 21 -2.87 39.03 5.97
N VAL A 22 -2.51 37.90 6.59
CA VAL A 22 -2.40 36.61 5.89
C VAL A 22 -3.82 36.11 5.66
N CYS A 23 -4.34 36.31 4.44
CA CYS A 23 -5.56 35.65 4.00
C CYS A 23 -5.32 34.14 3.96
N ALA A 24 -5.78 33.41 4.99
CA ALA A 24 -5.74 31.96 5.00
C ALA A 24 -6.73 31.41 3.95
N SER A 25 -6.23 31.13 2.74
CA SER A 25 -7.03 30.46 1.72
C SER A 25 -7.55 29.12 2.27
N PRO A 26 -8.83 28.76 1.99
CA PRO A 26 -9.34 27.46 2.37
C PRO A 26 -8.53 26.39 1.64
N ALA A 27 -7.93 25.52 2.44
CA ALA A 27 -7.30 24.28 2.01
C ALA A 27 -8.32 23.49 1.16
N ALA A 28 -8.10 23.45 -0.16
CA ALA A 28 -8.97 22.72 -1.07
C ALA A 28 -8.64 21.23 -0.96
N ALA A 29 -9.59 20.42 -0.46
CA ALA A 29 -9.45 18.97 -0.49
C ALA A 29 -9.28 18.50 -1.94
N ARG A 30 -8.26 17.70 -2.21
CA ARG A 30 -7.99 17.18 -3.55
C ARG A 30 -8.49 15.74 -3.65
N LYS A 31 -9.41 15.53 -4.60
CA LYS A 31 -9.97 14.23 -4.96
C LYS A 31 -9.37 13.76 -6.28
N VAL A 32 -8.76 12.57 -6.26
CA VAL A 32 -8.18 11.94 -7.45
C VAL A 32 -8.83 10.57 -7.66
N VAL A 33 -9.17 10.24 -8.91
CA VAL A 33 -9.74 8.95 -9.28
C VAL A 33 -8.76 8.24 -10.21
N VAL A 34 -8.39 7.01 -9.88
CA VAL A 34 -7.46 6.19 -10.67
C VAL A 34 -8.00 4.78 -10.89
N LYS A 35 -7.52 4.12 -11.95
CA LYS A 35 -7.85 2.73 -12.26
C LYS A 35 -6.65 1.84 -11.96
N VAL A 36 -6.89 0.73 -11.26
CA VAL A 36 -5.89 -0.28 -10.91
C VAL A 36 -6.29 -1.60 -11.57
N GLU A 37 -5.55 -2.03 -12.58
CA GLU A 37 -5.83 -3.29 -13.26
C GLU A 37 -5.49 -4.49 -12.36
N GLY A 38 -6.18 -5.63 -12.54
CA GLY A 38 -5.92 -6.84 -11.76
C GLY A 38 -4.49 -7.40 -11.87
N ARG A 39 -3.74 -7.02 -12.91
CA ARG A 39 -2.34 -7.44 -13.09
C ARG A 39 -1.33 -6.51 -12.41
N THR A 40 -1.79 -5.45 -11.75
CA THR A 40 -0.92 -4.40 -11.22
C THR A 40 -0.22 -4.86 -9.95
N MET A 41 1.10 -4.79 -9.94
CA MET A 41 1.92 -5.01 -8.76
C MET A 41 1.87 -3.80 -7.81
N PRO A 42 1.88 -3.98 -6.48
CA PRO A 42 1.71 -2.87 -5.54
C PRO A 42 2.94 -1.96 -5.40
N TRP A 43 4.13 -2.45 -5.72
CA TRP A 43 5.34 -1.66 -5.90
C TRP A 43 6.27 -2.33 -6.91
N ASP A 44 7.30 -1.63 -7.36
CA ASP A 44 8.30 -2.16 -8.28
C ASP A 44 9.39 -2.89 -7.49
N PRO A 45 9.53 -4.22 -7.61
CA PRO A 45 10.54 -4.99 -6.86
C PRO A 45 11.97 -4.69 -7.33
N GLY A 46 12.16 -4.16 -8.55
CA GLY A 46 13.48 -3.74 -9.03
C GLY A 46 13.99 -2.50 -8.30
N ILE A 47 13.09 -1.59 -7.93
CA ILE A 47 13.40 -0.41 -7.09
C ILE A 47 13.45 -0.82 -5.61
N ASN A 48 12.54 -1.69 -5.19
CA ASN A 48 12.36 -2.09 -3.79
C ASN A 48 12.93 -3.48 -3.51
N ALA A 49 14.22 -3.69 -3.77
CA ALA A 49 14.87 -5.01 -3.69
C ALA A 49 14.79 -5.69 -2.30
N LYS A 50 14.55 -4.92 -1.23
CA LYS A 50 14.35 -5.44 0.14
C LYS A 50 12.92 -5.92 0.43
N LEU A 51 11.98 -5.66 -0.49
CA LEU A 51 10.58 -6.05 -0.42
C LEU A 51 10.20 -6.94 -1.62
N PRO A 52 10.90 -8.07 -1.88
CA PRO A 52 10.55 -8.94 -2.99
C PRO A 52 9.21 -9.64 -2.75
N PHE A 53 8.41 -9.81 -3.80
CA PHE A 53 7.15 -10.55 -3.73
C PHE A 53 6.85 -11.20 -5.08
N GLY A 54 6.03 -12.26 -5.02
CA GLY A 54 5.49 -12.92 -6.18
C GLY A 54 6.51 -13.36 -7.24
N GLN A 55 6.02 -13.59 -8.45
CA GLN A 55 6.82 -14.01 -9.60
C GLN A 55 7.28 -12.86 -10.51
N SER A 56 6.94 -11.61 -10.17
CA SER A 56 7.22 -10.43 -11.02
C SER A 56 6.66 -10.53 -12.45
N ASP A 57 5.54 -11.24 -12.62
CA ASP A 57 4.83 -11.47 -13.90
C ASP A 57 3.68 -10.47 -14.15
N GLY A 58 3.63 -9.41 -13.34
CA GLY A 58 2.61 -8.36 -13.36
C GLY A 58 2.99 -7.11 -14.14
N LYS A 59 2.07 -6.15 -14.16
CA LYS A 59 2.30 -4.79 -14.65
C LYS A 59 2.93 -3.93 -13.54
N ARG A 60 3.63 -2.88 -13.95
CA ARG A 60 4.18 -1.87 -13.04
C ARG A 60 3.07 -1.26 -12.17
N PRO A 61 3.39 -0.75 -10.97
CA PRO A 61 2.41 -0.16 -10.07
C PRO A 61 1.71 1.06 -10.67
N VAL A 62 0.50 1.32 -10.19
CA VAL A 62 -0.17 2.60 -10.43
C VAL A 62 0.31 3.58 -9.38
N TYR A 63 1.18 4.51 -9.80
CA TYR A 63 1.63 5.61 -8.96
C TYR A 63 0.69 6.80 -9.07
N VAL A 64 0.27 7.34 -7.93
CA VAL A 64 -0.57 8.53 -7.83
C VAL A 64 0.26 9.69 -7.30
N TRP A 65 0.84 10.46 -8.22
CA TRP A 65 1.67 11.63 -7.92
C TRP A 65 0.83 12.89 -7.73
N GLY A 66 1.42 13.91 -7.09
CA GLY A 66 0.82 15.24 -6.96
C GLY A 66 -0.35 15.30 -5.97
N LEU A 67 -0.40 14.41 -4.98
CA LEU A 67 -1.45 14.38 -3.96
C LEU A 67 -1.29 15.44 -2.86
N GLU A 68 -0.28 16.32 -2.92
CA GLU A 68 0.05 17.29 -1.85
C GLU A 68 0.08 16.60 -0.47
N LEU A 69 0.94 15.60 -0.35
CA LEU A 69 1.05 14.79 0.86
C LEU A 69 1.86 15.55 1.93
N THR A 70 1.25 15.78 3.10
CA THR A 70 1.94 16.32 4.28
C THR A 70 2.16 15.18 5.28
N ALA A 71 3.37 15.09 5.85
CA ALA A 71 3.67 14.09 6.87
C ALA A 71 2.66 14.16 8.02
N ASN A 72 2.20 13.00 8.49
CA ASN A 72 1.18 12.82 9.52
C ASN A 72 -0.27 13.17 9.15
N ASP A 73 -0.52 13.73 7.97
CA ASP A 73 -1.90 13.89 7.49
C ASP A 73 -2.54 12.52 7.24
N ARG A 74 -3.88 12.51 7.23
CA ARG A 74 -4.68 11.33 6.91
C ARG A 74 -5.33 11.49 5.55
N ILE A 75 -5.12 10.49 4.70
CA ILE A 75 -5.81 10.36 3.42
C ILE A 75 -6.88 9.28 3.52
N THR A 76 -7.95 9.44 2.73
CA THR A 76 -9.00 8.44 2.62
C THR A 76 -8.95 7.80 1.24
N LEU A 77 -9.05 6.48 1.19
CA LEU A 77 -9.13 5.70 -0.04
C LEU A 77 -10.44 4.93 -0.05
N ILE A 78 -11.20 5.05 -1.14
CA ILE A 78 -12.43 4.28 -1.38
C ILE A 78 -12.22 3.55 -2.69
N ALA A 79 -12.41 2.23 -2.68
CA ALA A 79 -12.22 1.42 -3.88
C ALA A 79 -13.52 0.68 -4.24
N THR A 80 -13.74 0.53 -5.54
CA THR A 80 -14.82 -0.28 -6.11
C THR A 80 -14.31 -1.04 -7.33
N GLY A 81 -15.16 -1.86 -7.94
CA GLY A 81 -14.82 -2.65 -9.11
C GLY A 81 -14.54 -4.10 -8.75
N LEU A 82 -14.07 -4.86 -9.73
CA LEU A 82 -13.94 -6.30 -9.62
C LEU A 82 -12.69 -6.80 -10.35
N VAL A 83 -12.02 -7.78 -9.74
CA VAL A 83 -10.93 -8.53 -10.37
C VAL A 83 -11.21 -10.03 -10.27
N ASN A 84 -10.72 -10.80 -11.23
CA ASN A 84 -10.89 -12.26 -11.25
C ASN A 84 -9.61 -12.94 -11.77
N VAL A 85 -9.47 -14.23 -11.49
CA VAL A 85 -8.37 -15.06 -12.04
C VAL A 85 -8.91 -15.86 -13.21
N VAL A 86 -8.37 -15.62 -14.40
CA VAL A 86 -8.69 -16.39 -15.61
C VAL A 86 -7.58 -17.41 -15.84
N HIS A 87 -7.83 -18.64 -15.41
CA HIS A 87 -7.01 -19.77 -15.84
C HIS A 87 -7.35 -20.09 -17.30
N GLY A 88 -6.35 -20.10 -18.18
CA GLY A 88 -6.57 -20.39 -19.61
C GLY A 88 -5.31 -20.54 -20.45
N GLY A 89 -4.12 -20.42 -19.84
CA GLY A 89 -2.86 -20.75 -20.50
C GLY A 89 -2.41 -22.18 -20.18
N PRO A 90 -1.52 -22.78 -20.99
CA PRO A 90 -0.81 -24.01 -20.61
C PRO A 90 -0.21 -23.78 -19.21
N ARG A 91 -0.53 -24.65 -18.26
CA ARG A 91 0.12 -24.60 -16.95
C ARG A 91 1.63 -24.80 -17.20
N PRO A 92 2.53 -23.95 -16.69
CA PRO A 92 3.93 -24.31 -16.65
C PRO A 92 4.02 -25.68 -15.95
N PRO A 93 4.86 -26.61 -16.44
CA PRO A 93 5.05 -27.87 -15.76
C PRO A 93 5.40 -27.54 -14.31
N VAL A 94 4.55 -27.98 -13.38
CA VAL A 94 4.89 -27.96 -11.97
C VAL A 94 6.21 -28.71 -11.88
N SER A 95 7.31 -27.99 -11.62
CA SER A 95 8.49 -28.67 -11.14
C SER A 95 8.00 -29.35 -9.88
N GLN A 96 7.94 -30.67 -9.88
CA GLN A 96 7.82 -31.41 -8.64
C GLN A 96 9.10 -31.10 -7.87
N SER A 97 9.12 -29.97 -7.18
CA SER A 97 10.03 -29.72 -6.09
C SER A 97 9.88 -30.96 -5.24
N ARG A 98 10.95 -31.79 -5.19
CA ARG A 98 10.98 -33.01 -4.41
C ARG A 98 10.23 -32.75 -3.12
N VAL A 99 9.14 -33.49 -2.91
CA VAL A 99 8.59 -33.67 -1.57
C VAL A 99 9.77 -34.17 -0.75
N ARG A 100 10.43 -33.27 -0.01
CA ARG A 100 11.33 -33.67 1.05
C ARG A 100 10.41 -34.24 2.11
N THR A 101 10.31 -35.56 2.15
CA THR A 101 9.72 -36.27 3.27
C THR A 101 10.45 -35.82 4.54
N ALA A 102 9.71 -35.67 5.64
CA ALA A 102 10.16 -35.15 6.94
C ALA A 102 11.25 -36.00 7.64
N ALA A 103 11.95 -36.89 6.92
CA ALA A 103 13.03 -37.71 7.44
C ALA A 103 14.43 -37.04 7.31
N ASP A 104 14.56 -35.92 6.57
CA ASP A 104 15.86 -35.33 6.25
C ASP A 104 16.26 -34.09 7.10
N ASP A 105 15.51 -33.72 8.16
CA ASP A 105 15.83 -32.55 8.99
C ASP A 105 16.06 -32.93 10.46
N THR A 106 17.34 -32.99 10.86
CA THR A 106 17.79 -33.05 12.28
C THR A 106 18.27 -31.68 12.77
N GLY A 107 17.55 -30.62 12.43
CA GLY A 107 17.77 -29.25 12.90
C GLY A 107 16.78 -28.83 14.01
N PRO A 108 17.15 -27.89 14.91
CA PRO A 108 16.40 -27.61 16.13
C PRO A 108 15.05 -26.91 15.89
N VAL A 109 14.01 -27.63 16.34
CA VAL A 109 12.63 -27.28 16.78
C VAL A 109 12.12 -25.86 16.47
N GLY A 110 11.14 -25.83 15.56
CA GLY A 110 10.42 -24.65 15.11
C GLY A 110 9.22 -24.23 15.94
N LEU A 111 8.72 -23.04 15.59
CA LEU A 111 7.36 -22.60 15.88
C LEU A 111 6.39 -23.57 15.21
N VAL A 112 5.49 -24.14 16.00
CA VAL A 112 4.40 -25.02 15.54
C VAL A 112 3.54 -24.24 14.55
N GLN A 113 3.66 -24.55 13.25
CA GLN A 113 2.62 -24.21 12.29
C GLN A 113 1.37 -25.00 12.73
N PRO A 114 0.22 -24.35 12.95
CA PRO A 114 -1.01 -25.10 13.21
C PRO A 114 -1.29 -25.98 11.99
N ASP A 115 -1.71 -27.23 12.25
CA ASP A 115 -2.14 -28.19 11.24
C ASP A 115 -3.34 -27.61 10.49
N PHE A 116 -3.07 -26.88 9.41
CA PHE A 116 -4.09 -26.54 8.44
C PHE A 116 -4.42 -27.82 7.68
N PRO A 117 -5.71 -28.17 7.52
CA PRO A 117 -6.09 -29.30 6.69
C PRO A 117 -5.49 -29.10 5.29
N ASP A 118 -5.05 -30.21 4.67
CA ASP A 118 -4.64 -30.21 3.28
C ASP A 118 -5.71 -29.48 2.46
N ILE A 119 -5.28 -28.47 1.70
CA ILE A 119 -6.14 -27.70 0.80
C ILE A 119 -6.96 -28.65 -0.09
N GLY A 120 -6.40 -29.81 -0.45
CA GLY A 120 -7.09 -30.85 -1.18
C GLY A 120 -8.34 -31.40 -0.48
N ASP A 121 -8.33 -31.52 0.85
CA ASP A 121 -9.44 -32.07 1.62
C ASP A 121 -10.47 -31.01 2.03
N ALA A 122 -10.01 -29.77 2.28
CA ALA A 122 -10.90 -28.62 2.46
C ALA A 122 -11.70 -28.29 1.19
N MET A 123 -11.14 -28.55 0.00
CA MET A 123 -11.85 -28.34 -1.27
C MET A 123 -12.84 -29.46 -1.60
N LYS A 124 -12.55 -30.72 -1.21
CA LYS A 124 -13.50 -31.84 -1.37
C LYS A 124 -14.75 -31.65 -0.51
N SER A 125 -14.62 -31.10 0.69
CA SER A 125 -15.77 -30.89 1.59
C SER A 125 -16.73 -29.78 1.12
N MET A 126 -16.32 -28.91 0.20
CA MET A 126 -17.16 -27.90 -0.45
C MET A 126 -17.92 -28.44 -1.69
N GLY A 127 -17.94 -29.76 -1.90
CA GLY A 127 -18.70 -30.37 -3.00
C GLY A 127 -18.10 -30.15 -4.39
N GLN A 128 -16.79 -29.90 -4.48
CA GLN A 128 -16.03 -29.87 -5.74
C GLN A 128 -15.50 -31.29 -6.00
N PRO A 129 -16.25 -32.16 -6.71
CA PRO A 129 -16.04 -33.58 -6.68
C PRO A 129 -15.15 -33.95 -7.87
N ASN A 130 -13.83 -33.79 -7.72
CA ASN A 130 -12.77 -34.28 -8.62
C ASN A 130 -12.15 -33.21 -9.53
N GLY A 131 -10.81 -33.09 -9.39
CA GLY A 131 -9.82 -32.64 -10.38
C GLY A 131 -10.26 -31.63 -11.44
N PHE A 132 -9.84 -30.38 -11.25
CA PHE A 132 -9.64 -29.33 -12.27
C PHE A 132 -10.24 -29.61 -13.67
N GLY A 133 -11.57 -29.62 -13.77
CA GLY A 133 -12.30 -29.53 -15.03
C GLY A 133 -12.14 -28.15 -15.69
N PRO A 134 -12.72 -27.93 -16.89
CA PRO A 134 -12.47 -26.76 -17.72
C PRO A 134 -12.77 -25.47 -16.97
N ILE A 135 -11.68 -24.85 -16.49
CA ILE A 135 -11.50 -23.46 -16.07
C ILE A 135 -12.80 -22.73 -15.69
N ALA A 136 -13.40 -23.16 -14.57
CA ALA A 136 -14.34 -22.34 -13.85
C ALA A 136 -13.66 -21.00 -13.58
N GLN A 137 -14.21 -19.94 -14.16
CA GLN A 137 -13.89 -18.57 -13.81
C GLN A 137 -14.14 -18.46 -12.30
N PHE A 138 -13.07 -18.49 -11.50
CA PHE A 138 -13.17 -18.17 -10.09
C PHE A 138 -13.79 -16.77 -10.01
N GLY A 139 -14.85 -16.64 -9.20
CA GLY A 139 -15.74 -15.48 -9.21
C GLY A 139 -14.99 -14.15 -9.18
N ALA A 140 -15.60 -13.09 -9.69
CA ALA A 140 -15.01 -11.77 -9.59
C ALA A 140 -15.14 -11.25 -8.15
N TRP A 141 -14.07 -10.67 -7.62
CA TRP A 141 -13.97 -10.21 -6.24
C TRP A 141 -13.75 -8.71 -6.18
N GLY A 142 -14.32 -8.08 -5.17
CA GLY A 142 -14.11 -6.67 -4.88
C GLY A 142 -12.70 -6.38 -4.34
N PRO A 143 -12.40 -5.10 -4.07
CA PRO A 143 -11.12 -4.65 -3.53
C PRO A 143 -10.68 -5.34 -2.23
N ALA A 144 -11.61 -5.87 -1.42
CA ALA A 144 -11.30 -6.70 -0.25
C ALA A 144 -10.64 -8.06 -0.56
N GLY A 145 -10.59 -8.48 -1.84
CA GLY A 145 -9.98 -9.73 -2.28
C GLY A 145 -10.86 -10.98 -2.12
N GLN A 146 -10.27 -12.14 -2.40
CA GLN A 146 -11.00 -13.42 -2.43
C GLN A 146 -11.48 -13.82 -1.02
N PRO A 147 -12.79 -14.06 -0.81
CA PRO A 147 -13.27 -14.54 0.47
C PRO A 147 -12.64 -15.91 0.77
N TYR A 148 -12.29 -16.14 2.03
CA TYR A 148 -11.72 -17.40 2.56
C TYR A 148 -10.29 -17.76 2.12
N GLN A 149 -9.62 -16.91 1.34
CA GLN A 149 -8.20 -17.10 1.01
C GLN A 149 -7.38 -15.97 1.65
N PRO A 150 -7.06 -16.06 2.95
CA PRO A 150 -6.01 -15.20 3.50
C PRO A 150 -4.73 -15.41 2.68
N ALA A 151 -3.88 -14.41 2.68
CA ALA A 151 -2.54 -14.43 2.15
C ALA A 151 -1.80 -13.39 2.98
N ASN A 152 -1.34 -13.81 4.15
CA ASN A 152 -0.70 -12.97 5.17
C ASN A 152 0.83 -13.13 5.07
N ALA A 153 1.53 -13.24 6.20
CA ALA A 153 2.97 -13.48 6.27
C ALA A 153 3.38 -14.96 6.03
N TYR A 154 2.98 -15.55 4.90
CA TYR A 154 3.45 -16.88 4.50
C TYR A 154 3.74 -16.97 3.01
N ARG A 155 4.46 -18.02 2.61
CA ARG A 155 4.79 -18.30 1.22
C ARG A 155 3.59 -18.93 0.50
N GLY A 156 3.31 -18.46 -0.71
CA GLY A 156 2.25 -19.01 -1.54
C GLY A 156 2.64 -20.31 -2.23
N ALA A 157 1.77 -20.74 -3.14
CA ALA A 157 1.89 -22.01 -3.85
C ALA A 157 3.13 -22.08 -4.76
N PHE A 158 3.69 -20.93 -5.17
CA PHE A 158 4.91 -20.86 -5.97
C PHE A 158 6.17 -20.61 -5.14
N GLY A 159 6.07 -20.71 -3.81
CA GLY A 159 7.20 -20.57 -2.89
C GLY A 159 7.66 -19.12 -2.67
N SER A 160 7.02 -18.14 -3.32
CA SER A 160 7.28 -16.72 -3.11
C SER A 160 6.32 -16.14 -2.06
N VAL A 161 6.66 -14.98 -1.49
CA VAL A 161 5.80 -14.30 -0.53
C VAL A 161 4.82 -13.37 -1.25
N PHE A 162 3.65 -13.17 -0.65
CA PHE A 162 2.71 -12.14 -1.09
C PHE A 162 3.16 -10.74 -0.62
N PRO A 163 2.71 -9.66 -1.28
CA PRO A 163 2.93 -8.29 -0.80
C PRO A 163 2.57 -8.07 0.68
N SER A 164 1.49 -8.70 1.14
CA SER A 164 1.02 -8.68 2.53
C SER A 164 2.01 -9.20 3.58
N TYR A 165 3.06 -9.91 3.17
CA TYR A 165 4.16 -10.31 4.04
C TYR A 165 4.82 -9.09 4.72
N TYR A 166 4.78 -7.93 4.08
CA TYR A 166 5.36 -6.68 4.58
C TYR A 166 4.36 -5.76 5.27
N ILE A 167 3.10 -6.19 5.40
CA ILE A 167 2.04 -5.46 6.10
C ILE A 167 2.06 -5.83 7.58
N ARG A 168 1.67 -4.90 8.46
CA ARG A 168 1.58 -5.17 9.90
C ARG A 168 0.60 -6.31 10.18
N THR A 169 0.99 -7.19 11.09
CA THR A 169 0.15 -8.32 11.53
C THR A 169 -1.21 -7.89 12.10
N ARG A 170 -1.30 -6.69 12.69
CA ARG A 170 -2.57 -6.14 13.20
C ARG A 170 -3.59 -5.83 12.10
N ASP A 171 -3.13 -5.67 10.86
CA ASP A 171 -3.96 -5.33 9.71
C ASP A 171 -4.39 -6.61 8.94
N TYR A 172 -4.15 -7.80 9.52
CA TYR A 172 -4.58 -9.09 8.99
C TYR A 172 -6.03 -9.42 9.38
N PRO A 173 -6.77 -10.22 8.58
CA PRO A 173 -6.31 -10.93 7.38
C PRO A 173 -6.28 -10.04 6.14
N VAL A 174 -5.20 -10.14 5.36
CA VAL A 174 -5.14 -9.63 3.99
C VAL A 174 -5.37 -10.81 3.06
N ARG A 175 -6.28 -10.67 2.10
CA ARG A 175 -6.71 -11.76 1.22
C ARG A 175 -5.98 -11.73 -0.11
N ILE A 176 -5.97 -12.86 -0.81
CA ILE A 176 -5.50 -12.92 -2.20
C ILE A 176 -6.31 -11.92 -3.04
N ASN A 177 -5.65 -11.22 -3.97
CA ASN A 177 -6.21 -10.18 -4.84
C ASN A 177 -6.81 -8.96 -4.12
N ALA A 178 -6.58 -8.80 -2.82
CA ALA A 178 -6.95 -7.57 -2.12
C ALA A 178 -6.14 -6.37 -2.66
N LEU A 179 -6.75 -5.19 -2.72
CA LEU A 179 -6.08 -3.96 -3.09
C LEU A 179 -5.13 -3.51 -1.96
N ILE A 180 -3.89 -3.23 -2.31
CA ILE A 180 -2.81 -2.79 -1.41
C ILE A 180 -2.33 -1.40 -1.82
N GLY A 181 -2.00 -0.58 -0.82
CA GLY A 181 -1.31 0.69 -0.98
C GLY A 181 0.05 0.69 -0.32
N ALA A 182 0.98 1.45 -0.89
CA ALA A 182 2.27 1.78 -0.28
C ALA A 182 2.61 3.25 -0.57
N PHE A 183 3.02 4.00 0.45
CA PHE A 183 3.58 5.33 0.22
C PHE A 183 4.97 5.21 -0.37
N VAL A 184 5.35 6.13 -1.26
CA VAL A 184 6.64 6.12 -1.92
C VAL A 184 7.30 7.49 -1.96
N ASP A 185 8.64 7.50 -2.04
CA ASP A 185 9.44 8.69 -2.33
C ASP A 185 9.43 9.05 -3.83
N ALA A 186 10.22 10.06 -4.21
CA ALA A 186 10.31 10.56 -5.58
C ALA A 186 10.90 9.53 -6.57
N ASP A 187 11.64 8.55 -6.06
CA ASP A 187 12.26 7.48 -6.84
C ASP A 187 11.35 6.24 -6.92
N GLY A 188 10.22 6.23 -6.20
CA GLY A 188 9.31 5.09 -6.13
C GLY A 188 9.70 4.05 -5.08
N THR A 189 10.65 4.38 -4.19
CA THR A 189 10.99 3.55 -3.02
C THR A 189 9.87 3.62 -2.00
N VAL A 190 9.44 2.48 -1.49
CA VAL A 190 8.42 2.37 -0.45
C VAL A 190 8.94 3.00 0.83
N ILE A 191 8.16 3.95 1.36
CA ILE A 191 8.39 4.57 2.67
C ILE A 191 7.38 4.00 3.66
N GLY A 192 7.88 3.56 4.80
CA GLY A 192 7.06 2.99 5.87
C GLY A 192 6.54 1.60 5.51
N GLN A 193 5.40 1.24 6.09
CA GLN A 193 4.78 -0.07 5.88
C GLN A 193 3.65 0.03 4.84
N PRO A 194 3.61 -0.88 3.85
CA PRO A 194 2.42 -1.08 3.03
C PRO A 194 1.19 -1.41 3.89
N PHE A 195 0.00 -1.19 3.33
CA PHE A 195 -1.26 -1.38 4.04
C PHE A 195 -2.37 -1.92 3.11
N PRO A 196 -3.33 -2.70 3.65
CA PRO A 196 -4.48 -3.13 2.87
C PRO A 196 -5.42 -1.94 2.69
N ILE A 197 -5.93 -1.76 1.48
CA ILE A 197 -6.96 -0.77 1.19
C ILE A 197 -8.34 -1.41 1.32
N GLY A 198 -8.53 -2.59 0.74
CA GLY A 198 -9.86 -3.19 0.67
C GLY A 198 -10.86 -2.24 0.01
N ASP A 199 -12.10 -2.22 0.47
CA ASP A 199 -13.14 -1.31 -0.06
C ASP A 199 -12.99 0.13 0.47
N TYR A 200 -12.34 0.29 1.64
CA TYR A 200 -12.14 1.56 2.32
C TYR A 200 -10.91 1.51 3.24
N ALA A 201 -10.08 2.55 3.18
CA ALA A 201 -8.98 2.74 4.13
C ALA A 201 -8.74 4.21 4.48
N VAL A 202 -8.22 4.42 5.69
CA VAL A 202 -7.61 5.69 6.10
C VAL A 202 -6.15 5.42 6.39
N ALA A 203 -5.25 6.12 5.70
CA ALA A 203 -3.82 5.94 5.85
C ALA A 203 -3.18 7.24 6.34
N GLN A 204 -2.24 7.11 7.27
CA GLN A 204 -1.40 8.21 7.73
C GLN A 204 -0.19 8.33 6.81
N VAL A 205 0.05 9.53 6.28
CA VAL A 205 1.17 9.82 5.39
C VAL A 205 2.48 9.78 6.19
N PRO A 206 3.45 8.93 5.84
CA PRO A 206 4.76 8.94 6.47
C PRO A 206 5.60 10.13 5.96
N GLU A 207 6.58 10.54 6.76
CA GLU A 207 7.53 11.58 6.36
C GLU A 207 8.28 11.19 5.07
N GLY A 208 8.43 12.15 4.15
CA GLY A 208 9.12 11.95 2.87
C GLY A 208 8.25 11.34 1.76
N ALA A 209 7.02 10.91 2.05
CA ALA A 209 6.12 10.40 1.00
C ALA A 209 5.69 11.52 0.04
N VAL A 210 5.82 11.26 -1.26
CA VAL A 210 5.39 12.18 -2.32
C VAL A 210 4.30 11.58 -3.22
N ALA A 211 4.10 10.26 -3.15
CA ALA A 211 3.05 9.55 -3.86
C ALA A 211 2.62 8.28 -3.14
N ILE A 212 1.63 7.61 -3.74
CA ILE A 212 1.16 6.28 -3.34
C ILE A 212 1.25 5.36 -4.55
N ALA A 213 1.80 4.17 -4.36
CA ALA A 213 1.75 3.06 -5.29
C ALA A 213 0.58 2.13 -4.93
N LEU A 214 -0.20 1.73 -5.93
CA LEU A 214 -1.36 0.86 -5.80
C LEU A 214 -1.20 -0.41 -6.62
N GLY A 215 -1.66 -1.53 -6.08
CA GLY A 215 -1.71 -2.82 -6.78
C GLY A 215 -2.35 -3.93 -5.95
N LEU A 216 -2.23 -5.18 -6.41
CA LEU A 216 -2.90 -6.32 -5.80
C LEU A 216 -1.99 -7.13 -4.88
N ASN A 217 -2.59 -7.74 -3.85
CA ASN A 217 -1.98 -8.78 -3.04
C ASN A 217 -2.02 -10.13 -3.76
N ALA A 218 -1.09 -10.39 -4.66
CA ALA A 218 -1.02 -11.64 -5.41
C ALA A 218 0.42 -12.20 -5.47
N GLU A 219 0.52 -13.51 -5.67
CA GLU A 219 1.78 -14.20 -5.91
C GLU A 219 2.11 -14.25 -7.41
N SER A 220 1.11 -14.49 -8.25
CA SER A 220 1.17 -14.40 -9.70
C SER A 220 0.08 -13.46 -10.20
N PHE A 221 0.47 -12.57 -11.09
CA PHE A 221 -0.36 -11.51 -11.64
C PHE A 221 -0.76 -11.79 -13.09
N ALA A 222 -0.10 -12.71 -13.79
CA ALA A 222 -0.32 -12.96 -15.22
C ALA A 222 -1.77 -13.34 -15.58
N TYR A 223 -2.45 -14.02 -14.65
CA TYR A 223 -3.80 -14.56 -14.86
C TYR A 223 -4.91 -13.65 -14.31
N ASN A 224 -4.56 -12.56 -13.62
CA ASN A 224 -5.54 -11.63 -13.10
C ASN A 224 -6.15 -10.78 -14.22
N ARG A 225 -7.45 -10.52 -14.13
CA ARG A 225 -8.24 -9.69 -15.04
C ARG A 225 -9.17 -8.79 -14.24
N GLY A 226 -9.79 -7.83 -14.91
CA GLY A 226 -10.63 -6.83 -14.28
C GLY A 226 -9.84 -5.62 -13.78
N THR A 227 -10.55 -4.71 -13.13
CA THR A 227 -10.06 -3.39 -12.75
C THR A 227 -10.78 -2.90 -11.51
N PHE A 228 -10.04 -2.26 -10.60
CA PHE A 228 -10.58 -1.44 -9.53
C PHE A 228 -10.55 0.04 -9.91
N GLU A 229 -11.56 0.77 -9.45
CA GLU A 229 -11.53 2.23 -9.42
C GLU A 229 -11.27 2.67 -7.99
N VAL A 230 -10.27 3.54 -7.79
CA VAL A 230 -9.85 4.02 -6.48
C VAL A 230 -9.98 5.53 -6.44
N VAL A 231 -10.76 6.00 -5.48
CA VAL A 231 -10.92 7.40 -5.15
C VAL A 231 -10.02 7.72 -3.97
N ILE A 232 -9.10 8.67 -4.14
CA ILE A 232 -8.21 9.15 -3.10
C ILE A 232 -8.61 10.57 -2.74
N ASP A 233 -8.89 10.79 -1.47
CA ASP A 233 -9.23 12.09 -0.90
C ASP A 233 -8.16 12.51 0.10
N THR A 234 -7.51 13.62 -0.20
CA THR A 234 -6.50 14.24 0.67
C THR A 234 -7.14 15.43 1.36
N LYS A 235 -7.37 15.29 2.67
CA LYS A 235 -7.78 16.42 3.50
C LYS A 235 -6.52 17.19 3.85
N VAL A 236 -6.33 18.34 3.20
CA VAL A 236 -5.23 19.24 3.55
C VAL A 236 -5.53 19.84 4.92
N GLY A 237 -4.73 19.47 5.93
CA GLY A 237 -4.86 20.02 7.28
C GLY A 237 -4.62 21.52 7.27
N ARG A 238 -5.50 22.32 7.89
CA ARG A 238 -5.21 23.73 8.19
C ARG A 238 -4.19 23.78 9.32
N VAL A 239 -2.99 24.30 9.04
CA VAL A 239 -2.09 24.77 10.10
C VAL A 239 -2.64 26.10 10.60
N THR A 240 -3.26 26.13 11.78
CA THR A 240 -3.45 27.38 12.52
C THR A 240 -2.15 27.66 13.25
N VAL A 241 -1.39 28.63 12.76
CA VAL A 241 -0.29 29.23 13.54
C VAL A 241 -0.98 30.03 14.65
N GLU A 242 -0.89 29.58 15.89
CA GLU A 242 -1.22 30.43 17.03
C GLU A 242 -0.14 31.50 17.11
N ASP A 243 -0.54 32.76 16.92
CA ASP A 243 0.35 33.89 17.16
C ASP A 243 0.85 33.81 18.61
N ALA A 244 2.17 33.95 18.79
CA ALA A 244 2.75 34.08 20.12
C ALA A 244 2.06 35.24 20.85
N PRO A 245 1.73 35.10 22.15
CA PRO A 245 1.11 36.20 22.90
C PRO A 245 2.02 37.43 22.79
N ALA A 246 1.43 38.54 22.37
CA ALA A 246 2.13 39.81 22.24
C ALA A 246 2.78 40.18 23.60
N PRO A 247 4.02 40.72 23.59
CA PRO A 247 4.72 41.14 24.81
C PRO A 247 4.04 42.32 25.51
#